data_AF-A0AAV5KED7-F1
#
_entry.id   AF-A0AAV5KED7-F1
#
_cell.length_a   1.000
_cell.length_b   1.000
_cell.length_c   1.000
_cell.angle_alpha   90.00
_cell.angle_beta   90.00
_cell.angle_gamma   90.00
#
_symmetry.space_group_name_H-M   'P 1'
#
loop_
_entity.id
_entity.type
_entity.pdbx_description
1 polymer ?
#
loop_
_entity_poly.entity_id
_entity_poly.type
_entity_poly.pdbx_seq_one_letter_code
_entity_poly.pdbx_strand_id
1 'polypeptide(L)'
;MGFENAAQVCNGILSSGAAGRKKTPLPSDSVINLDHGDPTMFEPYWRNLGGNCTVVISGSDVMSYFSNPGNICWFLESGLADAIRKVHRLVGNAMTEDRHILVGNGSTQLFQAALFALSSADAPEPISVVSAAPYYSVSLTNSPL
;
A
#
# COMPACT_ATOMS: atom_id res chain seq x y z
N MET A 1 27.07 -23.36 -18.57
CA MET A 1 27.15 -22.01 -17.94
C MET A 1 25.75 -21.43 -17.93
N GLY A 2 25.01 -21.24 -16.84
CA GLY A 2 25.24 -21.41 -15.41
C GLY A 2 23.95 -20.90 -14.74
N PHE A 3 22.97 -21.79 -14.53
CA PHE A 3 21.69 -21.48 -13.87
C PHE A 3 21.59 -22.05 -12.45
N GLU A 4 22.71 -22.49 -11.86
CA GLU A 4 22.71 -23.20 -10.58
C GLU A 4 22.88 -22.30 -9.34
N ASN A 5 22.90 -20.97 -9.49
CA ASN A 5 23.31 -20.09 -8.38
C ASN A 5 22.18 -19.38 -7.61
N ALA A 6 20.91 -19.66 -7.90
CA ALA A 6 19.79 -19.01 -7.20
C ALA A 6 19.54 -19.61 -5.79
N ALA A 7 19.73 -20.93 -5.62
CA ALA A 7 19.50 -21.61 -4.34
C ALA A 7 20.56 -21.25 -3.29
N GLN A 8 21.78 -20.90 -3.72
CA GLN A 8 22.89 -20.60 -2.81
C GLN A 8 22.77 -19.20 -2.17
N VAL A 9 22.11 -18.25 -2.84
CA VAL A 9 21.85 -16.90 -2.32
C VAL A 9 20.85 -16.95 -1.15
N CYS A 10 19.87 -17.86 -1.18
CA CYS A 10 18.91 -18.02 -0.09
C CYS A 10 19.55 -18.53 1.22
N ASN A 11 20.62 -19.33 1.13
CA ASN A 11 21.31 -19.87 2.30
C ASN A 11 22.21 -18.83 3.01
N GLY A 12 22.67 -17.79 2.30
CA GLY A 12 23.53 -16.75 2.87
C GLY A 12 22.79 -15.68 3.69
N ILE A 13 21.50 -15.46 3.42
CA ILE A 13 20.73 -14.34 4.01
C ILE A 13 20.14 -14.71 5.38
N LEU A 14 20.06 -16.00 5.72
CA LEU A 14 19.53 -16.45 7.02
C LEU A 14 20.50 -16.27 8.20
N SER A 15 21.73 -15.79 7.99
CA SER A 15 22.77 -15.80 9.03
C SER A 15 23.24 -14.43 9.55
N SER A 16 22.74 -13.29 9.05
CA SER A 16 23.19 -11.99 9.57
C SER A 16 22.01 -11.14 10.04
N GLY A 17 21.59 -11.33 11.29
CA GLY A 17 20.66 -10.40 11.93
C GLY A 17 19.99 -10.85 13.22
N ALA A 18 20.07 -12.13 13.61
CA ALA A 18 19.46 -12.62 14.84
C ALA A 18 20.52 -13.15 15.81
N ALA A 19 21.30 -12.24 16.41
CA ALA A 19 21.98 -12.57 17.64
C ALA A 19 20.91 -12.81 18.74
N GLY A 20 20.60 -14.08 19.03
CA GLY A 20 20.07 -14.49 20.33
C GLY A 20 18.61 -14.94 20.46
N ARG A 21 17.79 -15.02 19.39
CA ARG A 21 16.43 -15.58 19.55
C ARG A 21 16.48 -17.11 19.44
N LYS A 22 16.38 -17.81 20.58
CA LYS A 22 16.15 -19.27 20.62
C LYS A 22 14.93 -19.56 19.74
N LYS A 23 15.11 -20.29 18.64
CA LYS A 23 14.01 -20.81 17.82
C LYS A 23 13.31 -21.90 18.64
N THR A 24 12.28 -21.52 19.39
CA THR A 24 11.36 -22.48 19.98
C THR A 24 10.60 -23.19 18.85
N PRO A 25 10.57 -24.53 18.81
CA PRO A 25 9.74 -25.26 17.86
C PRO A 25 8.28 -24.81 17.99
N LEU A 26 7.64 -24.56 16.86
CA LEU A 26 6.20 -24.29 16.84
C LEU A 26 5.44 -25.58 17.20
N PRO A 27 4.34 -25.50 17.95
CA PRO A 27 3.43 -26.62 18.17
C PRO A 27 2.93 -27.23 16.85
N SER A 28 2.71 -28.54 16.80
CA SER A 28 2.23 -29.24 15.58
C SER A 28 0.83 -28.80 15.13
N ASP A 29 0.05 -28.21 16.03
CA ASP A 29 -1.29 -27.65 15.81
C ASP A 29 -1.27 -26.15 15.46
N SER A 30 -0.09 -25.59 15.17
CA SER A 30 0.03 -24.20 14.75
C SER A 30 -0.74 -23.94 13.45
N VAL A 31 -1.59 -22.92 13.45
CA VAL A 31 -2.37 -22.52 12.28
C VAL A 31 -1.51 -21.67 11.35
N ILE A 32 -1.40 -22.07 10.08
CA ILE A 32 -0.84 -21.24 9.01
C ILE A 32 -1.98 -20.37 8.47
N ASN A 33 -2.00 -19.09 8.84
CA ASN A 33 -3.02 -18.15 8.38
C ASN A 33 -2.63 -17.55 7.02
N LEU A 34 -3.41 -17.87 5.99
CA LEU A 34 -3.31 -17.31 4.63
C LEU A 34 -4.61 -16.63 4.19
N ASP A 35 -5.50 -16.31 5.14
CA ASP A 35 -6.80 -15.69 4.88
C ASP A 35 -6.68 -14.21 4.48
N HIS A 36 -5.62 -13.54 4.95
CA HIS A 36 -5.35 -12.15 4.65
C HIS A 36 -4.10 -12.01 3.80
N GLY A 37 -4.15 -11.12 2.81
CA GLY A 37 -2.98 -10.72 2.02
C GLY A 37 -2.04 -9.78 2.77
N ASP A 38 -1.72 -10.07 4.04
CA ASP A 38 -0.80 -9.26 4.84
C ASP A 38 0.63 -9.36 4.27
N PRO A 39 1.20 -8.25 3.74
CA PRO A 39 2.38 -8.30 2.88
C PRO A 39 3.71 -8.37 3.67
N THR A 40 3.76 -9.09 4.79
CA THR A 40 4.96 -9.25 5.64
C THR A 40 6.15 -9.88 4.92
N MET A 41 5.91 -10.54 3.77
CA MET A 41 6.97 -11.08 2.91
C MET A 41 8.01 -10.04 2.47
N PHE A 42 7.69 -8.74 2.45
CA PHE A 42 8.62 -7.68 2.06
C PHE A 42 9.48 -7.15 3.22
N GLU A 43 9.24 -7.58 4.47
CA GLU A 43 9.99 -7.11 5.64
C GLU A 43 11.52 -7.28 5.49
N PRO A 44 12.05 -8.41 5.01
CA PRO A 44 13.50 -8.57 4.85
C PRO A 44 14.10 -7.59 3.83
N TYR A 45 13.38 -7.26 2.76
CA TYR A 45 13.83 -6.29 1.77
C TYR A 45 14.04 -4.91 2.41
N TRP A 46 13.04 -4.42 3.15
CA TRP A 46 13.13 -3.12 3.82
C TRP A 46 14.21 -3.10 4.91
N ARG A 47 14.35 -4.19 5.68
CA ARG A 47 15.39 -4.31 6.70
C ARG A 47 16.79 -4.22 6.10
N ASN A 48 17.00 -4.81 4.92
CA ASN A 48 18.30 -4.80 4.23
C ASN A 48 18.69 -3.42 3.69
N LEU A 49 17.74 -2.49 3.53
CA LEU A 49 18.05 -1.10 3.15
C LEU A 49 18.65 -0.29 4.30
N GLY A 50 18.66 -0.83 5.53
CA GLY A 50 19.28 -0.21 6.69
C GLY A 50 18.72 1.19 6.95
N GLY A 51 19.61 2.17 7.14
CA GLY A 51 19.23 3.56 7.41
C GLY A 51 18.71 4.34 6.21
N ASN A 52 18.76 3.80 4.98
CA ASN A 52 18.39 4.53 3.76
C ASN A 52 16.90 4.90 3.69
N CYS A 53 16.06 4.18 4.44
CA CYS A 53 14.62 4.43 4.53
C CYS A 53 14.20 5.00 5.89
N THR A 54 15.15 5.43 6.72
CA THR A 54 14.84 6.07 8.00
C THR A 54 14.18 7.44 7.76
N VAL A 55 13.01 7.63 8.36
CA VAL A 55 12.31 8.92 8.40
C VAL A 55 12.43 9.49 9.81
N VAL A 56 12.86 10.75 9.92
CA VAL A 56 12.92 11.50 11.18
C VAL A 56 11.87 12.59 11.12
N ILE A 57 10.97 12.64 12.11
CA ILE A 57 9.91 13.64 12.23
C ILE A 57 10.22 14.45 13.49
N SER A 58 10.46 15.75 13.32
CA SER A 58 10.75 16.67 14.43
C SER A 58 9.48 17.00 15.22
N GLY A 59 9.63 17.54 16.43
CA GLY A 59 8.50 17.88 17.29
C GLY A 59 7.56 18.96 16.74
N SER A 60 8.03 19.76 15.79
CA SER A 60 7.22 20.80 15.12
C SER A 60 6.80 20.44 13.70
N ASP A 61 7.22 19.28 13.19
CA ASP A 61 6.86 18.85 11.85
C ASP A 61 5.38 18.46 11.81
N VAL A 62 4.75 18.60 10.63
CA VAL A 62 3.39 18.13 10.33
C VAL A 62 2.28 18.59 11.32
N MET A 63 2.47 19.73 11.99
CA MET A 63 1.47 20.27 12.93
C MET A 63 0.28 20.98 12.26
N SER A 64 0.47 21.52 11.06
CA SER A 64 -0.57 22.21 10.30
C SER A 64 -1.57 21.20 9.73
N TYR A 65 -2.86 21.54 9.71
CA TYR A 65 -3.85 20.77 8.95
C TYR A 65 -3.59 20.81 7.44
N PHE A 66 -3.02 21.91 6.93
CA PHE A 66 -2.79 22.10 5.51
C PHE A 66 -1.37 21.74 5.10
N SER A 67 -1.26 20.89 4.08
CA SER A 67 0.01 20.57 3.40
C SER A 67 0.27 21.50 2.22
N ASN A 68 -0.77 21.73 1.40
CA ASN A 68 -0.72 22.65 0.26
C ASN A 68 -2.10 23.26 -0.01
N PRO A 69 -2.42 24.43 0.56
CA PRO A 69 -3.72 25.08 0.37
C PRO A 69 -4.10 25.39 -1.09
N GLY A 70 -3.13 25.44 -2.01
CA GLY A 70 -3.37 25.69 -3.43
C GLY A 70 -3.72 24.45 -4.25
N ASN A 71 -3.62 23.25 -3.67
CA ASN A 71 -3.96 22.00 -4.33
C ASN A 71 -5.43 21.63 -4.06
N ILE A 72 -6.10 21.00 -5.04
CA ILE A 72 -7.44 20.42 -4.84
C ILE A 72 -7.45 19.43 -3.66
N CYS A 73 -6.39 18.65 -3.51
CA CYS A 73 -6.12 17.82 -2.34
C CYS A 73 -5.18 18.59 -1.42
N TRP A 74 -5.74 19.52 -0.63
CA TRP A 74 -4.95 20.45 0.19
C TRP A 74 -4.18 19.79 1.33
N PHE A 75 -4.53 18.55 1.67
CA PHE A 75 -3.86 17.69 2.65
C PHE A 75 -2.86 16.71 2.01
N LEU A 76 -2.58 16.85 0.71
CA LEU A 76 -1.52 16.09 0.03
C LEU A 76 -0.18 16.80 0.19
N GLU A 77 0.76 16.13 0.86
CA GLU A 77 2.16 16.52 0.90
C GLU A 77 2.77 16.55 -0.50
N SER A 78 3.43 17.66 -0.83
CA SER A 78 4.02 17.89 -2.16
C SER A 78 5.07 16.84 -2.53
N GLY A 79 5.96 16.50 -1.59
CA GLY A 79 6.97 15.47 -1.78
C GLY A 79 6.39 14.09 -2.07
N LEU A 80 5.22 13.75 -1.50
CA LEU A 80 4.52 12.50 -1.81
C LEU A 80 3.93 12.53 -3.22
N ALA A 81 3.32 13.65 -3.63
CA ALA A 81 2.80 13.80 -4.99
C ALA A 81 3.90 13.60 -6.05
N ASP A 82 5.09 14.17 -5.81
CA ASP A 82 6.24 14.01 -6.71
C ASP A 82 6.77 12.58 -6.71
N ALA A 83 6.85 11.92 -5.56
CA ALA A 83 7.25 10.52 -5.45
C ALA A 83 6.29 9.60 -6.22
N ILE A 84 4.97 9.80 -6.09
CA ILE A 84 3.94 9.04 -6.82
C ILE A 84 4.14 9.19 -8.34
N ARG A 85 4.25 10.43 -8.83
CA ARG A 85 4.49 10.68 -10.28
C ARG A 85 5.79 10.04 -10.75
N LYS A 86 6.86 10.17 -9.96
CA LYS A 86 8.17 9.61 -10.29
C LYS A 86 8.12 8.09 -10.41
N VAL A 87 7.48 7.39 -9.45
CA VAL A 87 7.37 5.92 -9.50
C VAL A 87 6.56 5.47 -10.71
N HIS A 88 5.40 6.10 -10.99
CA HIS A 88 4.59 5.75 -12.16
C HIS A 88 5.31 5.99 -13.49
N ARG A 89 6.07 7.08 -13.61
CA ARG A 89 6.89 7.36 -14.80
C ARG A 89 8.03 6.36 -14.97
N LEU A 90 8.70 5.98 -13.88
CA LEU A 90 9.82 5.04 -13.93
C LEU A 90 9.38 3.60 -14.25
N VAL A 91 8.25 3.17 -13.67
CA VAL A 91 7.71 1.82 -13.90
C VAL A 91 6.91 1.75 -15.21
N GLY A 92 6.33 2.87 -15.65
CA GLY A 92 5.51 2.95 -16.86
C GLY A 92 4.15 2.28 -16.72
N ASN A 93 3.64 2.13 -15.49
CA ASN A 93 2.38 1.41 -15.22
C ASN A 93 1.13 2.30 -15.21
N ALA A 94 1.28 3.63 -15.17
CA ALA A 94 0.14 4.57 -15.21
C ALA A 94 0.54 5.94 -15.77
N MET A 95 -0.37 6.56 -16.51
CA MET A 95 -0.24 7.95 -16.96
C MET A 95 -0.67 8.90 -15.85
N THR A 96 0.23 9.78 -15.42
CA THR A 96 -0.03 10.78 -14.36
C THR A 96 -0.10 12.22 -14.88
N GLU A 97 0.21 12.43 -16.15
CA GLU A 97 0.07 13.72 -16.83
C GLU A 97 -1.40 14.11 -16.95
N ASP A 98 -1.69 15.38 -16.69
CA ASP A 98 -3.06 15.94 -16.68
C ASP A 98 -4.05 15.17 -15.78
N ARG A 99 -3.56 14.66 -14.64
CA ARG A 99 -4.38 14.02 -13.61
C ARG A 99 -4.18 14.66 -12.23
N HIS A 100 -5.28 14.82 -11.50
CA HIS A 100 -5.24 15.14 -10.08
C HIS A 100 -4.84 13.90 -9.28
N ILE A 101 -4.01 14.10 -8.25
CA ILE A 101 -3.65 13.05 -7.29
C ILE A 101 -4.44 13.33 -6.02
N LEU A 102 -5.23 12.34 -5.61
CA LEU A 102 -5.91 12.33 -4.31
C LEU A 102 -5.26 11.25 -3.44
N VAL A 103 -5.09 11.54 -2.15
CA VAL A 103 -4.63 10.56 -1.16
C VAL A 103 -5.76 10.22 -0.20
N GLY A 104 -5.70 9.01 0.34
CA GLY A 104 -6.62 8.51 1.34
C GLY A 104 -5.96 7.43 2.19
N ASN A 105 -6.60 7.08 3.29
CA ASN A 105 -6.17 6.06 4.23
C ASN A 105 -6.42 4.67 3.64
N GLY A 106 -5.55 4.31 2.70
CA GLY A 106 -5.67 3.10 1.91
C GLY A 106 -6.63 3.25 0.72
N SER A 107 -6.51 2.33 -0.23
CA SER A 107 -7.38 2.28 -1.41
C SER A 107 -8.84 2.03 -1.07
N THR A 108 -9.14 1.39 0.06
CA THR A 108 -10.52 1.20 0.55
C THR A 108 -11.27 2.52 0.69
N GLN A 109 -10.65 3.53 1.32
CA GLN A 109 -11.27 4.85 1.45
C GLN A 109 -11.44 5.52 0.08
N LEU A 110 -10.42 5.44 -0.78
CA LEU A 110 -10.47 6.04 -2.12
C LEU A 110 -11.54 5.39 -3.02
N PHE A 111 -11.73 4.09 -2.91
CA PHE A 111 -12.77 3.36 -3.64
C PHE A 111 -14.17 3.85 -3.23
N GLN A 112 -14.43 3.97 -1.93
CA GLN A 112 -15.70 4.52 -1.42
C GLN A 112 -15.90 5.98 -1.83
N ALA A 113 -14.85 6.81 -1.73
CA ALA A 113 -14.90 8.20 -2.14
C ALA A 113 -15.20 8.34 -3.65
N ALA A 114 -14.62 7.47 -4.48
CA ALA A 114 -14.90 7.43 -5.91
C ALA A 114 -16.35 7.02 -6.20
N LEU A 115 -16.87 5.97 -5.53
CA LEU A 115 -18.27 5.57 -5.66
C LEU A 115 -19.22 6.72 -5.27
N PHE A 116 -18.93 7.38 -4.15
CA PHE A 116 -19.73 8.52 -3.70
C PHE A 116 -19.67 9.68 -4.71
N ALA A 117 -18.48 10.05 -5.20
CA ALA A 117 -18.32 11.14 -6.15
C ALA A 117 -18.98 10.87 -7.52
N LEU A 118 -19.08 9.59 -7.92
CA LEU A 118 -19.77 9.16 -9.14
C LEU A 118 -21.29 9.02 -8.95
N SER A 119 -21.75 8.93 -7.71
CA SER A 119 -23.18 8.87 -7.40
C SER A 119 -23.77 10.27 -7.51
N SER A 120 -24.88 10.40 -8.23
CA SER A 120 -25.61 11.67 -8.27
C SER A 120 -26.43 11.83 -6.99
N ALA A 121 -26.22 12.93 -6.27
CA ALA A 121 -26.92 13.22 -5.01
C ALA A 121 -28.44 13.41 -5.23
N ASP A 122 -28.85 13.86 -6.41
CA ASP A 122 -30.23 14.15 -6.77
C ASP A 122 -30.85 13.08 -7.67
N ALA A 123 -30.17 11.94 -7.87
CA ALA A 123 -30.73 10.87 -8.67
C ALA A 123 -31.94 10.26 -7.94
N PRO A 124 -33.05 10.02 -8.66
CA PRO A 124 -34.24 9.41 -8.08
C PRO A 124 -34.01 7.95 -7.65
N GLU A 125 -33.00 7.29 -8.22
CA GLU A 125 -32.67 5.89 -7.96
C GLU A 125 -31.18 5.72 -7.64
N PRO A 126 -30.79 4.74 -6.79
CA PRO A 126 -29.39 4.44 -6.49
C PRO A 126 -28.59 4.01 -7.72
N ILE A 127 -27.29 4.31 -7.75
CA ILE A 127 -26.38 3.79 -8.78
C ILE A 127 -26.11 2.30 -8.56
N SER A 128 -26.15 1.52 -9.65
CA SER A 128 -25.74 0.12 -9.62
C SER A 128 -24.21 0.01 -9.61
N VAL A 129 -23.66 -0.62 -8.58
CA VAL A 129 -22.21 -0.89 -8.45
C VAL A 129 -21.98 -2.38 -8.66
N VAL A 130 -21.25 -2.74 -9.73
CA VAL A 130 -21.00 -4.14 -10.11
C VAL A 130 -19.52 -4.39 -10.38
N SER A 131 -19.09 -5.64 -10.19
CA SER A 131 -17.74 -6.10 -10.53
C SER A 131 -17.80 -7.49 -11.17
N ALA A 132 -16.95 -7.76 -12.16
CA ALA A 132 -16.92 -9.04 -12.84
C ALA A 132 -16.39 -10.15 -11.91
N ALA A 133 -17.05 -11.30 -11.90
CA ALA A 133 -16.65 -12.43 -11.07
C ALA A 133 -15.45 -13.20 -11.67
N PRO A 134 -14.51 -13.73 -10.85
CA PRO A 134 -14.41 -13.53 -9.39
C PRO A 134 -13.90 -12.13 -9.04
N TYR A 135 -14.48 -11.52 -8.01
CA TYR A 135 -14.18 -10.15 -7.58
C TYR A 135 -13.60 -10.08 -6.17
N TYR A 136 -13.03 -8.93 -5.83
CA TYR A 136 -12.54 -8.66 -4.48
C TYR A 136 -13.72 -8.62 -3.49
N SER A 137 -13.66 -9.44 -2.44
CA SER A 137 -14.77 -9.65 -1.50
C SER A 137 -15.20 -8.38 -0.75
N VAL A 138 -14.26 -7.46 -0.49
CA VAL A 138 -14.53 -6.16 0.18
C VAL A 138 -15.42 -5.25 -0.67
N SER A 139 -15.47 -5.46 -1.99
CA SER A 139 -16.35 -4.67 -2.86
C SER A 139 -17.84 -4.92 -2.60
N LEU A 140 -18.22 -6.03 -1.96
CA LEU A 140 -19.62 -6.35 -1.64
C LEU A 140 -20.12 -5.79 -0.31
N THR A 141 -19.23 -5.41 0.61
CA THR A 141 -19.64 -5.08 1.98
C THR A 141 -20.18 -3.65 2.16
N ASN A 142 -20.25 -2.85 1.08
CA ASN A 142 -20.62 -1.43 1.14
C ASN A 142 -21.78 -1.02 0.21
N SER A 143 -22.46 -1.98 -0.43
CA SER A 143 -23.72 -1.66 -1.15
C SER A 143 -24.89 -2.02 -0.23
N PRO A 144 -25.79 -1.09 0.11
CA PRO A 144 -27.01 -1.46 0.80
C PRO A 144 -27.85 -2.36 -0.12
N LEU A 145 -28.41 -3.42 0.46
CA LEU A 145 -29.49 -4.21 -0.16
C LEU A 145 -30.71 -3.34 -0.43
#